data_AF-A0A4Q7M3U3-F1
#
_entry.id   AF-A0A4Q7M3U3-F1
#
_cell.length_a   1.000
_cell.length_b   1.000
_cell.length_c   1.000
_cell.angle_alpha   90.00
_cell.angle_beta   90.00
_cell.angle_gamma   90.00
#
_symmetry.space_group_name_H-M   'P 1'
#
loop_
_entity.id
_entity.type
_entity.pdbx_description
1 polymer ?
#
loop_
_entity_poly.entity_id
_entity_poly.type
_entity_poly.pdbx_seq_one_letter_code
_entity_poly.pdbx_strand_id
1 'polypeptide(L)'
;MAKNPTPKQALEAARRAHDARLDAVRVLAEARQNVADVRESSAHDVEAAKAKATADISAAELADVKAWEAALRAGWQVAELRRIGFAEAEKKARVRRRRASGAATPPPTPAPPPQERAVATVAPEPEPATLPALDLVGAHHE
;
A
#
# COMPACT_ATOMS: atom_id res chain seq x y z
N MET A 1 -47.44 34.19 18.43
CA MET A 1 -48.23 32.94 18.37
C MET A 1 -47.72 32.13 17.18
N ALA A 2 -46.94 31.07 17.41
CA ALA A 2 -46.55 30.18 16.33
C ALA A 2 -47.79 29.39 15.90
N LYS A 3 -48.20 29.54 14.63
CA LYS A 3 -49.29 28.75 14.07
C LYS A 3 -48.74 27.34 13.81
N ASN A 4 -49.35 26.34 14.45
CA ASN A 4 -49.01 24.95 14.18
C ASN A 4 -49.26 24.64 12.69
N PRO A 5 -48.33 23.98 12.00
CA PRO A 5 -48.52 23.61 10.61
C PRO A 5 -49.71 22.67 10.47
N THR A 6 -50.45 22.80 9.37
CA THR A 6 -51.51 21.84 9.03
C THR A 6 -50.90 20.46 8.78
N PRO A 7 -51.67 19.36 8.92
CA PRO A 7 -51.15 18.01 8.67
C PRO A 7 -50.47 17.85 7.30
N LYS A 8 -51.04 18.43 6.24
CA LYS A 8 -50.44 18.43 4.90
C LYS A 8 -49.08 19.14 4.87
N GLN A 9 -48.99 20.32 5.48
CA GLN A 9 -47.73 21.09 5.54
C GLN A 9 -46.66 20.35 6.36
N ALA A 10 -47.05 19.69 7.45
CA ALA A 10 -46.13 18.88 8.24
C ALA A 10 -45.59 17.69 7.42
N LEU A 11 -46.45 17.00 6.65
CA LEU A 11 -46.04 15.90 5.77
C LEU A 11 -45.10 16.37 4.64
N GLU A 12 -45.42 17.47 3.97
CA GLU A 12 -44.55 18.04 2.93
C GLU A 12 -43.18 18.49 3.49
N ALA A 13 -43.17 19.08 4.68
CA ALA A 13 -41.92 19.45 5.36
C ALA A 13 -41.10 18.21 5.75
N ALA A 14 -41.74 17.18 6.30
CA ALA A 14 -41.09 15.92 6.65
C ALA A 14 -40.52 15.22 5.40
N ARG A 15 -41.29 15.21 4.30
CA ARG A 15 -40.85 14.61 3.04
C ARG A 15 -39.62 15.32 2.48
N ARG A 16 -39.64 16.65 2.39
CA ARG A 16 -38.48 17.43 1.95
C ARG A 16 -37.25 17.20 2.82
N ALA A 17 -37.42 17.16 4.15
CA ALA A 17 -36.32 16.89 5.07
C ALA A 17 -35.75 15.47 4.89
N HIS A 18 -36.60 14.48 4.62
CA HIS A 18 -36.18 13.12 4.34
C HIS A 18 -35.43 13.01 3.01
N ASP A 19 -36.01 13.57 1.94
CA ASP A 19 -35.40 13.55 0.61
C ASP A 19 -34.02 14.26 0.63
N ALA A 20 -33.91 15.40 1.32
CA ALA A 20 -32.62 16.09 1.50
C ALA A 20 -31.56 15.23 2.23
N ARG A 21 -31.98 14.40 3.20
CA ARG A 21 -31.07 13.46 3.89
C ARG A 21 -30.64 12.33 2.97
N LEU A 22 -31.56 11.80 2.16
CA LEU A 22 -31.23 10.77 1.17
C LEU A 22 -30.23 11.31 0.14
N ASP A 23 -30.46 12.52 -0.37
CA ASP A 23 -29.57 13.17 -1.33
C ASP A 23 -28.17 13.39 -0.73
N ALA A 24 -28.09 13.83 0.54
CA ALA A 24 -26.80 13.98 1.22
C ALA A 24 -26.04 12.65 1.35
N VAL A 25 -26.74 11.54 1.65
CA VAL A 25 -26.12 10.21 1.72
C VAL A 25 -25.66 9.75 0.35
N ARG A 26 -26.44 10.02 -0.70
CA ARG A 26 -26.06 9.71 -2.08
C ARG A 26 -24.77 10.44 -2.48
N VAL A 27 -24.71 11.76 -2.27
CA VAL A 27 -23.53 12.57 -2.58
C VAL A 27 -22.31 12.08 -1.80
N LEU A 28 -22.48 11.74 -0.52
CA LEU A 28 -21.39 11.17 0.28
C LEU A 28 -20.89 9.83 -0.28
N ALA A 29 -21.81 8.95 -0.70
CA ALA A 29 -21.46 7.67 -1.31
C ALA A 29 -20.70 7.85 -2.62
N GLU A 30 -21.19 8.72 -3.51
CA GLU A 30 -20.52 9.07 -4.77
C GLU A 30 -19.12 9.65 -4.52
N ALA A 31 -18.97 10.57 -3.56
CA ALA A 31 -17.68 11.15 -3.21
C ALA A 31 -16.69 10.10 -2.68
N ARG A 32 -17.15 9.17 -1.83
CA ARG A 32 -16.31 8.09 -1.30
C ARG A 32 -15.89 7.10 -2.38
N GLN A 33 -16.81 6.75 -3.28
CA GLN A 33 -16.49 5.90 -4.41
C GLN A 33 -15.44 6.56 -5.31
N ASN A 34 -15.62 7.83 -5.66
CA ASN A 34 -14.65 8.57 -6.46
C ASN A 34 -13.27 8.62 -5.81
N VAL A 35 -13.18 8.78 -4.47
CA VAL A 35 -11.90 8.71 -3.77
C VAL A 35 -11.25 7.33 -3.87
N ALA A 36 -12.03 6.25 -3.79
CA ALA A 36 -11.51 4.90 -3.97
C ALA A 36 -11.00 4.68 -5.40
N ASP A 37 -11.80 5.07 -6.40
CA ASP A 37 -11.47 4.93 -7.83
C ASP A 37 -10.19 5.71 -8.18
N VAL A 38 -10.08 6.96 -7.73
CA VAL A 38 -8.90 7.80 -7.96
C VAL A 38 -7.65 7.20 -7.31
N ARG A 39 -7.78 6.64 -6.10
CA ARG A 39 -6.65 5.99 -5.41
C ARG A 39 -6.16 4.75 -6.16
N GLU A 40 -7.09 3.91 -6.63
CA GLU A 40 -6.75 2.72 -7.41
C GLU A 40 -6.07 3.10 -8.73
N SER A 41 -6.67 4.02 -9.50
CA SER A 41 -6.09 4.51 -10.75
C SER A 41 -4.71 5.13 -10.52
N SER A 42 -4.56 5.98 -9.49
CA SER A 42 -3.27 6.62 -9.19
C SER A 42 -2.20 5.62 -8.78
N ALA A 43 -2.57 4.58 -8.01
CA ALA A 43 -1.64 3.52 -7.65
C ALA A 43 -1.14 2.76 -8.88
N HIS A 44 -2.05 2.43 -9.81
CA HIS A 44 -1.70 1.81 -11.08
C HIS A 44 -0.77 2.71 -11.92
N ASP A 45 -1.08 4.00 -12.04
CA ASP A 45 -0.28 4.95 -12.81
C ASP A 45 1.12 5.14 -12.23
N VAL A 46 1.24 5.18 -10.90
CA VAL A 46 2.54 5.28 -10.23
C VAL A 46 3.40 4.05 -10.50
N GLU A 47 2.83 2.85 -10.43
CA GLU A 47 3.58 1.62 -10.74
C GLU A 47 3.98 1.55 -12.22
N ALA A 48 3.08 1.92 -13.13
CA ALA A 48 3.38 2.01 -14.55
C ALA A 48 4.52 3.02 -14.84
N ALA A 49 4.48 4.20 -14.20
CA ALA A 49 5.51 5.22 -14.35
C ALA A 49 6.86 4.75 -13.81
N LYS A 50 6.90 4.09 -12.65
CA LYS A 50 8.12 3.50 -12.08
C LYS A 50 8.71 2.42 -12.98
N ALA A 51 7.86 1.53 -13.51
CA ALA A 51 8.30 0.48 -14.43
C ALA A 51 8.92 1.08 -15.70
N LYS A 52 8.25 2.08 -16.28
CA LYS A 52 8.77 2.81 -17.45
C LYS A 52 10.10 3.50 -17.16
N ALA A 53 10.20 4.26 -16.06
CA ALA A 53 11.43 4.94 -15.69
C ALA A 53 12.59 3.96 -15.50
N THR A 54 12.33 2.82 -14.86
CA THR A 54 13.34 1.77 -14.66
C THR A 54 13.81 1.18 -16.00
N ALA A 55 12.88 0.94 -16.93
CA ALA A 55 13.21 0.46 -18.27
C ALA A 55 14.02 1.48 -19.07
N ASP A 56 13.62 2.75 -19.05
CA ASP A 56 14.30 3.84 -19.76
C ASP A 56 15.74 4.03 -19.23
N ILE A 57 15.92 4.05 -17.90
CA ILE A 57 17.25 4.11 -17.28
C ILE A 57 18.09 2.90 -17.70
N SER A 58 17.53 1.70 -17.64
CA SER A 58 18.25 0.47 -18.01
C SER A 58 18.68 0.47 -19.48
N ALA A 59 17.83 0.98 -20.38
CA ALA A 59 18.13 1.12 -21.80
C ALA A 59 19.23 2.17 -22.04
N ALA A 60 19.15 3.32 -21.38
CA ALA A 60 20.16 4.36 -21.45
C ALA A 60 21.53 3.86 -20.95
N GLU A 61 21.58 3.16 -19.81
CA GLU A 61 22.80 2.55 -19.29
C GLU A 61 23.40 1.52 -20.27
N LEU A 62 22.55 0.73 -20.95
CA LEU A 62 23.02 -0.24 -21.94
C LEU A 62 23.60 0.45 -23.17
N ALA A 63 22.94 1.52 -23.63
CA ALA A 63 23.42 2.34 -24.75
C ALA A 63 24.77 2.99 -24.45
N ASP A 64 24.95 3.53 -23.24
CA ASP A 64 26.21 4.09 -22.75
C ASP A 64 27.33 3.04 -22.77
N VAL A 65 27.10 1.85 -22.20
CA VAL A 65 28.07 0.75 -22.24
C VAL A 65 28.44 0.36 -23.68
N LYS A 66 27.46 0.30 -24.58
CA LYS A 66 27.68 -0.02 -25.99
C LYS A 66 28.52 1.06 -26.68
N ALA A 67 28.24 2.34 -26.41
CA ALA A 67 29.01 3.45 -26.96
C ALA A 67 30.45 3.45 -26.44
N TRP A 68 30.66 3.23 -25.14
CA TRP A 68 31.99 3.07 -24.54
C TRP A 68 32.77 1.92 -25.19
N GLU A 69 32.15 0.75 -25.39
CA GLU A 69 32.80 -0.37 -26.08
C GLU A 69 33.10 -0.08 -27.54
N ALA A 70 32.24 0.66 -28.24
CA ALA A 70 32.49 1.08 -29.61
C ALA A 70 33.71 1.99 -29.70
N ALA A 71 33.87 2.93 -28.75
CA ALA A 71 35.07 3.77 -28.66
C ALA A 71 36.34 2.94 -28.47
N LEU A 72 36.31 1.95 -27.57
CA LEU A 72 37.45 1.04 -27.37
C LEU A 72 37.76 0.23 -28.64
N ARG A 73 36.74 -0.28 -29.34
CA ARG A 73 36.92 -1.00 -30.63
C ARG A 73 37.46 -0.10 -31.73
N ALA A 74 37.18 1.20 -31.68
CA ALA A 74 37.74 2.20 -32.59
C ALA A 74 39.18 2.60 -32.25
N GLY A 75 39.79 1.99 -31.22
CA GLY A 75 41.20 2.18 -30.86
C GLY A 75 41.44 3.20 -29.75
N TRP A 76 40.41 3.81 -29.18
CA TRP A 76 40.57 4.70 -28.03
C TRP A 76 41.03 3.95 -26.79
N GLN A 77 42.01 4.47 -26.07
CA GLN A 77 42.39 3.94 -24.77
C GLN A 77 41.57 4.56 -23.64
N VAL A 78 41.37 3.79 -22.55
CA VAL A 78 40.65 4.26 -21.36
C VAL A 78 41.28 5.53 -20.75
N ALA A 79 42.61 5.62 -20.76
CA ALA A 79 43.31 6.80 -20.24
C ALA A 79 43.07 8.05 -21.10
N GLU A 80 42.92 7.89 -22.41
CA GLU A 80 42.62 8.99 -23.34
C GLU A 80 41.19 9.47 -23.17
N LEU A 81 40.23 8.54 -23.09
CA LEU A 81 38.82 8.84 -22.82
C LEU A 81 38.67 9.60 -21.49
N ARG A 82 39.39 9.18 -20.44
CA ARG A 82 39.40 9.90 -19.15
C ARG A 82 40.04 11.29 -19.25
N ARG A 83 41.10 11.44 -20.04
CA ARG A 83 41.77 12.74 -20.24
C ARG A 83 40.84 13.76 -20.90
N ILE A 84 39.98 13.31 -21.81
CA ILE A 84 38.98 14.17 -22.47
C ILE A 84 37.65 14.28 -21.69
N GLY A 85 37.60 13.73 -20.46
CA GLY A 85 36.46 13.90 -19.55
C GLY A 85 35.41 12.79 -19.55
N PHE A 86 35.56 11.73 -20.36
CA PHE A 86 34.67 10.59 -20.30
C PHE A 86 35.09 9.64 -19.16
N ALA A 87 34.25 9.58 -18.13
CA ALA A 87 34.35 8.54 -17.12
C ALA A 87 33.93 7.18 -17.71
N GLU A 88 34.34 6.09 -17.07
CA GLU A 88 33.86 4.76 -17.47
C GLU A 88 32.34 4.68 -17.31
N ALA A 89 31.68 4.00 -18.26
CA ALA A 89 30.25 3.74 -18.24
C ALA A 89 29.76 3.30 -16.85
N GLU A 90 28.76 4.00 -16.30
CA GLU A 90 28.42 3.92 -14.88
C GLU A 90 28.00 2.50 -14.46
N LYS A 91 27.30 1.80 -15.35
CA LYS A 91 26.95 0.37 -15.18
C LYS A 91 28.20 -0.52 -15.04
N LYS A 92 29.26 -0.28 -15.83
CA LYS A 92 30.53 -1.01 -15.72
C LYS A 92 31.25 -0.67 -14.42
N ALA A 93 31.30 0.60 -14.04
CA ALA A 93 31.89 1.05 -12.79
C ALA A 93 31.18 0.46 -11.56
N ARG A 94 29.84 0.42 -11.59
CA ARG A 94 28.99 -0.15 -10.52
C ARG A 94 29.16 -1.66 -10.40
N VAL A 95 29.19 -2.41 -11.50
CA VAL A 95 29.44 -3.86 -11.47
C VAL A 95 30.84 -4.15 -10.93
N ARG A 96 31.86 -3.40 -11.36
CA ARG A 96 33.23 -3.54 -10.81
C ARG A 96 33.25 -3.28 -9.30
N ARG A 97 32.57 -2.21 -8.85
CA ARG A 97 32.47 -1.89 -7.42
C ARG A 97 31.79 -3.01 -6.65
N ARG A 98 30.64 -3.51 -7.10
CA ARG A 98 29.94 -4.65 -6.47
C ARG A 98 30.81 -5.90 -6.40
N ARG A 99 31.55 -6.22 -7.47
CA ARG A 99 32.49 -7.36 -7.47
C ARG A 99 33.65 -7.19 -6.49
N ALA A 100 34.18 -5.96 -6.36
CA ALA A 100 35.23 -5.65 -5.39
C ALA A 100 34.72 -5.69 -3.93
N SER A 101 33.46 -5.32 -3.69
CA SER A 101 32.84 -5.36 -2.35
C SER A 101 32.37 -6.76 -1.92
N GLY A 102 32.02 -7.64 -2.85
CA GLY A 102 31.56 -9.01 -2.56
C GLY A 102 32.64 -9.95 -2.01
N ALA A 103 33.90 -9.52 -1.94
CA ALA A 103 35.02 -10.26 -1.35
C ALA A 103 35.23 -9.99 0.16
N ALA A 104 34.50 -9.05 0.75
CA ALA A 104 34.56 -8.77 2.18
C ALA A 104 33.27 -9.25 2.86
N THR A 105 33.21 -10.55 3.17
CA THR A 105 32.27 -11.09 4.14
C THR A 105 32.70 -10.59 5.53
N PRO A 106 31.95 -9.71 6.22
CA PRO A 106 32.21 -9.48 7.64
C PRO A 106 31.97 -10.80 8.40
N PRO A 107 32.80 -11.17 9.39
CA PRO A 107 32.58 -12.37 10.19
C PRO A 107 31.20 -12.31 10.83
N PRO A 108 30.47 -13.45 10.94
CA PRO A 108 29.19 -13.47 11.61
C PRO A 108 29.39 -13.06 13.07
N THR A 109 28.79 -11.94 13.46
CA THR A 109 28.57 -11.59 14.86
C THR A 109 27.84 -12.75 15.54
N PRO A 110 28.36 -13.33 16.64
CA PRO A 110 27.67 -14.41 17.33
C PRO A 110 26.33 -13.90 17.87
N ALA A 111 25.24 -14.57 17.47
CA ALA A 111 23.90 -14.29 17.96
C ALA A 111 23.81 -14.56 19.48
N PRO A 112 23.07 -13.75 20.25
CA PRO A 112 22.75 -14.09 21.63
C PRO A 112 21.87 -15.36 21.71
N PRO A 113 22.01 -16.16 22.78
CA PRO A 113 21.46 -17.51 22.85
C PRO A 113 19.92 -17.56 22.85
N PRO A 114 19.32 -18.70 22.44
CA PRO A 114 17.88 -18.91 22.42
C PRO A 114 17.37 -19.06 23.86
N GLN A 115 16.38 -18.24 24.25
CA GLN A 115 15.64 -18.48 25.49
C GLN A 115 14.58 -19.55 25.21
N GLU A 116 14.85 -20.78 25.67
CA GLU A 116 13.86 -21.85 25.73
C GLU A 116 12.92 -21.68 26.93
N ARG A 117 11.63 -21.55 26.60
CA ARG A 117 10.45 -22.16 27.24
C ARG A 117 10.16 -21.85 28.72
N ALA A 118 9.11 -21.07 28.93
CA ALA A 118 8.10 -21.37 29.95
C ALA A 118 6.82 -21.85 29.24
N VAL A 119 6.52 -23.13 29.46
CA VAL A 119 5.27 -23.82 29.10
C VAL A 119 4.17 -23.30 30.02
N ALA A 120 3.09 -22.77 29.45
CA ALA A 120 1.81 -22.67 30.13
C ALA A 120 0.77 -23.34 29.23
N THR A 121 0.56 -24.63 29.51
CA THR A 121 -0.63 -25.39 29.16
C THR A 121 -1.86 -24.65 29.67
N VAL A 122 -2.88 -24.43 28.82
CA VAL A 122 -4.31 -24.70 29.08
C VAL A 122 -5.07 -24.40 27.77
N ALA A 123 -5.61 -25.47 27.19
CA ALA A 123 -6.68 -25.49 26.19
C ALA A 123 -8.05 -25.54 26.92
N PRO A 124 -9.21 -25.63 26.24
CA PRO A 124 -9.72 -24.94 25.05
C PRO A 124 -11.04 -24.17 25.38
N GLU A 125 -11.56 -23.46 24.37
CA GLU A 125 -12.91 -22.88 24.28
C GLU A 125 -14.03 -23.87 24.68
N PRO A 126 -15.07 -23.40 25.40
CA PRO A 126 -16.43 -23.54 24.85
C PRO A 126 -17.39 -22.37 25.19
N GLU A 127 -18.09 -21.85 24.18
CA GLU A 127 -19.49 -21.38 24.35
C GLU A 127 -20.44 -22.60 24.51
N PRO A 128 -21.75 -22.47 24.87
CA PRO A 128 -22.54 -21.34 25.35
C PRO A 128 -23.32 -21.67 26.66
N ALA A 129 -23.73 -20.67 27.44
CA ALA A 129 -24.69 -20.89 28.52
C ALA A 129 -25.66 -19.69 28.69
N THR A 130 -26.82 -19.88 28.06
CA THR A 130 -28.15 -19.50 28.53
C THR A 130 -28.23 -19.21 30.03
N LEU A 131 -28.71 -18.03 30.40
CA LEU A 131 -29.08 -17.70 31.77
C LEU A 131 -30.41 -18.39 32.14
N PRO A 132 -30.49 -19.16 33.24
CA PRO A 132 -31.74 -19.61 33.84
C PRO A 132 -32.34 -18.48 34.70
N ALA A 133 -33.64 -18.18 34.56
CA ALA A 133 -34.81 -18.82 35.19
C ALA A 133 -35.13 -18.16 36.56
N LEU A 134 -36.28 -17.51 36.75
CA LEU A 134 -37.54 -17.95 37.38
C LEU A 134 -38.14 -16.65 38.01
N ASP A 135 -39.42 -16.41 38.22
CA ASP A 135 -40.54 -17.30 38.48
C ASP A 135 -41.89 -16.55 38.46
N LEU A 136 -42.96 -17.33 38.29
CA LEU A 136 -44.28 -17.22 38.93
C LEU A 136 -45.28 -16.07 38.62
N VAL A 137 -46.41 -16.46 38.02
CA VAL A 137 -47.83 -16.38 38.48
C VAL A 137 -48.68 -16.82 37.26
N GLY A 138 -49.24 -18.04 37.22
CA GLY A 138 -50.53 -18.44 37.81
C GLY A 138 -51.72 -17.69 37.15
N ALA A 139 -52.85 -18.22 36.71
CA ALA A 139 -53.46 -19.55 36.65
C ALA A 139 -54.82 -19.39 35.91
N HIS A 140 -55.48 -20.52 35.62
CA HIS A 140 -56.91 -20.75 35.27
C HIS A 140 -57.28 -20.84 33.78
N HIS A 141 -57.62 -22.05 33.30
CA HIS A 141 -58.95 -22.74 33.33
C HIS A 141 -59.92 -22.07 32.34
N GLU A 142 -60.61 -22.76 31.44
CA GLU A 142 -61.13 -24.14 31.40
C GLU A 142 -61.49 -24.49 29.95
#